data_AF-A0AAU1K6B3-F1
#
_entry.id   AF-A0AAU1K6B3-F1
#
_cell.length_a   1.000
_cell.length_b   1.000
_cell.length_c   1.000
_cell.angle_alpha   90.00
_cell.angle_beta   90.00
_cell.angle_gamma   90.00
#
_symmetry.space_group_name_H-M   'P 1'
#
loop_
_entity.id
_entity.type
_entity.pdbx_description
1 polymer ?
#
loop_
_entity_poly.entity_id
_entity_poly.type
_entity_poly.pdbx_seq_one_letter_code
_entity_poly.pdbx_strand_id
1 'polypeptide(L)'
;MTDTLESPTHERAKKGAWAIWTVLALAVIVAIVAGVLGYLGISRATSQAGPSARTVTLAEALPETFDLAANLSFERDAMAAGVPPVVLRPIQQMTDESAQAWRARAQEIDGGDKELDATLTRIAEGVDGIDELRTQMQDDRAKGTEGYTALTNDLFSIAGDLPNTGDGQVASSIEAIGHMPEAWEALGQERAIMMAVLGRSQPPGKKQISDNEIMALTEAEAGLRRSLAAFYEGSSADQRRALDGLTNGTASEGVTGVPAHQAVNEVIAGGGTALTLESYVASSNDFVRGLQEVLVASAQEIAEEMRADSDDATRTALAAVVLTLAVVSVLVVILIVLVVLLVVLVSRRRSTNTRGVRG
;
A
#
# COMPACT_ATOMS: atom_id res chain seq x y z
N MET A 1 103.29 -14.03 20.44
CA MET A 1 102.39 -15.18 20.24
C MET A 1 101.02 -14.76 20.76
N THR A 2 100.03 -14.85 19.87
CA THR A 2 98.57 -14.75 20.06
C THR A 2 97.99 -13.44 20.59
N ASP A 3 97.58 -12.60 19.63
CA ASP A 3 96.50 -11.63 19.72
C ASP A 3 95.13 -12.32 19.88
N THR A 4 94.28 -11.80 20.76
CA THR A 4 92.84 -12.04 20.78
C THR A 4 92.13 -10.68 20.80
N LEU A 5 91.78 -10.19 19.62
CA LEU A 5 90.92 -9.03 19.42
C LEU A 5 89.45 -9.47 19.57
N GLU A 6 88.77 -8.90 20.55
CA GLU A 6 87.31 -8.92 20.67
C GLU A 6 86.67 -8.35 19.39
N SER A 7 85.72 -9.09 18.82
CA SER A 7 84.90 -8.63 17.71
C SER A 7 83.58 -8.05 18.26
N PRO A 8 83.20 -6.81 17.90
CA PRO A 8 81.93 -6.25 18.35
C PRO A 8 80.75 -6.88 17.59
N THR A 9 79.72 -7.21 18.34
CA THR A 9 78.43 -7.73 17.94
C THR A 9 77.76 -6.88 16.85
N HIS A 10 77.55 -7.46 15.67
CA HIS A 10 76.68 -6.92 14.63
C HIS A 10 75.20 -7.18 14.98
N GLU A 11 74.59 -6.33 15.79
CA GLU A 11 73.14 -6.28 15.95
C GLU A 11 72.53 -5.27 14.97
N ARG A 12 72.23 -5.67 13.73
CA ARG A 12 71.47 -4.81 12.78
C ARG A 12 70.76 -5.61 11.70
N ALA A 13 69.63 -6.24 12.05
CA ALA A 13 68.70 -6.78 11.05
C ALA A 13 67.21 -6.80 11.46
N LYS A 14 66.78 -6.13 12.55
CA LYS A 14 65.37 -6.19 13.00
C LYS A 14 64.48 -5.01 12.60
N LYS A 15 65.03 -3.85 12.20
CA LYS A 15 64.23 -2.62 11.94
C LYS A 15 63.40 -2.66 10.65
N GLY A 16 63.81 -3.44 9.64
CA GLY A 16 63.07 -3.54 8.37
C GLY A 16 61.79 -4.37 8.47
N ALA A 17 61.84 -5.51 9.17
CA ALA A 17 60.69 -6.38 9.34
C ALA A 17 59.60 -5.76 10.23
N TRP A 18 59.99 -5.04 11.28
CA TRP A 18 59.03 -4.38 12.18
C TRP A 18 58.21 -3.30 11.46
N ALA A 19 58.85 -2.44 10.68
CA ALA A 19 58.17 -1.41 9.89
C ALA A 19 57.22 -2.00 8.83
N ILE A 20 57.59 -3.14 8.21
CA ILE A 20 56.71 -3.87 7.27
C ILE A 20 55.46 -4.38 8.01
N TRP A 21 55.64 -4.99 9.18
CA TRP A 21 54.53 -5.47 10.01
C TRP A 21 53.61 -4.34 10.48
N THR A 22 54.16 -3.17 10.84
CA THR A 22 53.34 -2.02 11.26
C THR A 22 52.50 -1.47 10.11
N VAL A 23 53.06 -1.38 8.89
CA VAL A 23 52.33 -0.91 7.70
C VAL A 23 51.23 -1.92 7.30
N LEU A 24 51.53 -3.22 7.36
CA LEU A 24 50.54 -4.28 7.11
C LEU A 24 49.41 -4.26 8.13
N ALA A 25 49.73 -4.10 9.42
CA ALA A 25 48.73 -3.99 10.48
C ALA A 25 47.85 -2.75 10.30
N LEU A 26 48.44 -1.60 9.94
CA LEU A 26 47.67 -0.38 9.67
C LEU A 26 46.74 -0.53 8.45
N ALA A 27 47.23 -1.18 7.38
CA ALA A 27 46.44 -1.43 6.18
C ALA A 27 45.25 -2.36 6.47
N VAL A 28 45.45 -3.40 7.28
CA VAL A 28 44.38 -4.29 7.72
C VAL A 28 43.35 -3.55 8.58
N ILE A 29 43.79 -2.69 9.50
CA ILE A 29 42.90 -1.88 10.34
C ILE A 29 42.06 -0.92 9.47
N VAL A 30 42.66 -0.23 8.50
CA VAL A 30 41.94 0.65 7.57
C VAL A 30 40.95 -0.14 6.72
N ALA A 31 41.32 -1.34 6.24
CA ALA A 31 40.41 -2.20 5.49
C ALA A 31 39.22 -2.68 6.35
N ILE A 32 39.45 -3.02 7.62
CA ILE A 32 38.39 -3.41 8.55
C ILE A 32 37.47 -2.22 8.85
N VAL A 33 38.02 -1.03 9.11
CA VAL A 33 37.22 0.18 9.36
C VAL A 33 36.41 0.57 8.12
N ALA A 34 36.99 0.49 6.92
CA ALA A 34 36.27 0.71 5.68
C ALA A 34 35.18 -0.35 5.44
N GLY A 35 35.45 -1.62 5.77
CA GLY A 35 34.48 -2.70 5.71
C GLY A 35 33.32 -2.52 6.69
N VAL A 36 33.60 -2.08 7.93
CA VAL A 36 32.59 -1.81 8.96
C VAL A 36 31.78 -0.56 8.61
N LEU A 37 32.40 0.52 8.14
CA LEU A 37 31.69 1.73 7.70
C LEU A 37 30.88 1.49 6.42
N GLY A 38 31.40 0.69 5.48
CA GLY A 38 30.66 0.24 4.30
C GLY A 38 29.48 -0.66 4.66
N TYR A 39 29.68 -1.61 5.58
CA TYR A 39 28.60 -2.45 6.12
C TYR A 39 27.54 -1.62 6.84
N LEU A 40 27.92 -0.63 7.65
CA LEU A 40 26.98 0.27 8.34
C LEU A 40 26.27 1.23 7.38
N GLY A 41 26.92 1.65 6.30
CA GLY A 41 26.32 2.45 5.23
C GLY A 41 25.30 1.64 4.43
N ILE A 42 25.64 0.40 4.06
CA ILE A 42 24.73 -0.54 3.40
C ILE A 42 23.58 -0.92 4.35
N SER A 43 23.86 -1.17 5.64
CA SER A 43 22.84 -1.53 6.63
C SER A 43 21.88 -0.38 6.90
N ARG A 44 22.36 0.88 6.90
CA ARG A 44 21.49 2.07 6.98
C ARG A 44 20.67 2.29 5.71
N ALA A 45 21.27 2.12 4.54
CA ALA A 45 20.55 2.20 3.27
C ALA A 45 19.50 1.07 3.11
N THR A 46 19.75 -0.10 3.69
CA THR A 46 18.79 -1.23 3.70
C THR A 46 17.77 -1.15 4.85
N SER A 47 18.05 -0.42 5.94
CA SER A 47 17.04 -0.12 6.97
C SER A 47 16.17 1.10 6.63
N GLN A 48 16.53 1.85 5.58
CA GLN A 48 15.68 2.80 4.86
C GLN A 48 15.13 2.21 3.55
N ALA A 49 15.10 0.88 3.42
CA ALA A 49 14.51 0.26 2.23
C ALA A 49 13.04 0.66 2.14
N GLY A 50 12.64 1.19 0.98
CA GLY A 50 11.26 1.59 0.67
C GLY A 50 10.26 0.41 0.76
N PRO A 51 9.01 0.61 0.31
CA PRO A 51 7.99 -0.41 0.41
C PRO A 51 8.46 -1.75 -0.17
N SER A 52 8.13 -2.85 0.50
CA SER A 52 8.50 -4.18 0.03
C SER A 52 7.85 -4.46 -1.33
N ALA A 53 8.45 -5.32 -2.17
CA ALA A 53 7.85 -5.71 -3.45
C ALA A 53 6.42 -6.23 -3.31
N ARG A 54 6.12 -6.88 -2.18
CA ARG A 54 4.77 -7.33 -1.81
C ARG A 54 3.80 -6.17 -1.54
N THR A 55 4.25 -5.18 -0.78
CA THR A 55 3.46 -3.98 -0.47
C THR A 55 3.09 -3.26 -1.76
N VAL A 56 4.04 -3.16 -2.69
CA VAL A 56 3.82 -2.60 -4.02
C VAL A 56 2.78 -3.42 -4.79
N THR A 57 2.92 -4.75 -4.88
CA THR A 57 1.97 -5.60 -5.62
C THR A 57 0.57 -5.61 -5.00
N LEU A 58 0.45 -5.50 -3.67
CA LEU A 58 -0.83 -5.37 -2.98
C LEU A 58 -1.52 -4.03 -3.28
N ALA A 59 -0.79 -2.90 -3.19
CA ALA A 59 -1.34 -1.59 -3.53
C ALA A 59 -1.75 -1.51 -5.00
N GLU A 60 -0.95 -2.13 -5.85
CA GLU A 60 -1.20 -2.29 -7.27
C GLU A 60 -2.46 -3.10 -7.62
N ALA A 61 -3.01 -3.86 -6.68
CA ALA A 61 -4.25 -4.62 -6.83
C ALA A 61 -5.48 -3.90 -6.25
N LEU A 62 -5.30 -2.82 -5.49
CA LEU A 62 -6.40 -2.08 -4.89
C LEU A 62 -7.39 -1.49 -5.92
N PRO A 63 -6.96 -0.92 -7.07
CA PRO A 63 -7.89 -0.38 -8.04
C PRO A 63 -8.90 -1.42 -8.53
N GLU A 64 -8.42 -2.59 -8.96
CA GLU A 64 -9.27 -3.70 -9.40
C GLU A 64 -10.11 -4.30 -8.25
N THR A 65 -9.58 -4.27 -7.02
CA THR A 65 -10.30 -4.73 -5.81
C THR A 65 -11.51 -3.84 -5.53
N PHE A 66 -11.35 -2.52 -5.55
CA PHE A 66 -12.46 -1.59 -5.32
C PHE A 66 -13.44 -1.53 -6.48
N ASP A 67 -12.95 -1.67 -7.72
CA ASP A 67 -13.83 -1.78 -8.88
C ASP A 67 -14.75 -3.00 -8.79
N LEU A 68 -14.20 -4.17 -8.44
CA LEU A 68 -14.98 -5.38 -8.22
C LEU A 68 -15.97 -5.25 -7.05
N ALA A 69 -15.54 -4.68 -5.92
CA ALA A 69 -16.40 -4.47 -4.76
C ALA A 69 -17.62 -3.58 -5.10
N ALA A 70 -17.39 -2.53 -5.88
CA ALA A 70 -18.46 -1.64 -6.35
C ALA A 70 -19.39 -2.35 -7.34
N ASN A 71 -18.86 -3.08 -8.32
CA ASN A 71 -19.67 -3.82 -9.31
C ASN A 71 -20.54 -4.91 -8.65
N LEU A 72 -19.99 -5.64 -7.66
CA LEU A 72 -20.76 -6.59 -6.84
C LEU A 72 -21.92 -5.90 -6.12
N SER A 73 -21.70 -4.69 -5.59
CA SER A 73 -22.74 -3.92 -4.93
C SER A 73 -23.83 -3.44 -5.90
N PHE A 74 -23.46 -3.00 -7.10
CA PHE A 74 -24.42 -2.64 -8.14
C PHE A 74 -25.24 -3.84 -8.62
N GLU A 75 -24.60 -5.00 -8.82
CA GLU A 75 -25.29 -6.21 -9.21
C GLU A 75 -26.26 -6.67 -8.12
N ARG A 76 -25.81 -6.71 -6.86
CA ARG A 76 -26.65 -7.02 -5.69
C ARG A 76 -27.91 -6.15 -5.67
N ASP A 77 -27.73 -4.83 -5.80
CA ASP A 77 -28.82 -3.87 -5.73
C ASP A 77 -29.77 -3.98 -6.93
N ALA A 78 -29.25 -4.20 -8.13
CA ALA A 78 -30.06 -4.43 -9.33
C ALA A 78 -30.89 -5.71 -9.23
N MET A 79 -30.31 -6.80 -8.71
CA MET A 79 -31.02 -8.05 -8.49
C MET A 79 -32.06 -7.93 -7.38
N ALA A 80 -31.74 -7.25 -6.28
CA ALA A 80 -32.67 -7.00 -5.18
C ALA A 80 -33.88 -6.18 -5.64
N ALA A 81 -33.66 -5.20 -6.52
CA ALA A 81 -34.71 -4.38 -7.13
C ALA A 81 -35.52 -5.11 -8.22
N GLY A 82 -35.14 -6.34 -8.61
CA GLY A 82 -35.84 -7.12 -9.63
C GLY A 82 -35.73 -6.50 -11.03
N VAL A 83 -34.61 -5.86 -11.32
CA VAL A 83 -34.35 -5.21 -12.62
C VAL A 83 -34.49 -6.23 -13.77
N PRO A 84 -35.14 -5.88 -14.90
CA PRO A 84 -35.34 -6.82 -16.00
C PRO A 84 -34.03 -7.34 -16.60
N PRO A 85 -34.00 -8.57 -17.17
CA PRO A 85 -32.78 -9.19 -17.70
C PRO A 85 -32.04 -8.40 -18.80
N VAL A 86 -32.71 -7.47 -19.48
CA VAL A 86 -32.08 -6.60 -20.49
C VAL A 86 -31.18 -5.54 -19.87
N VAL A 87 -31.48 -5.10 -18.64
CA VAL A 87 -30.68 -4.14 -17.88
C VAL A 87 -29.74 -4.87 -16.91
N LEU A 88 -30.15 -6.01 -16.35
CA LEU A 88 -29.33 -6.78 -15.42
C LEU A 88 -28.11 -7.42 -16.09
N ARG A 89 -28.25 -7.98 -17.30
CA ARG A 89 -27.14 -8.68 -17.98
C ARG A 89 -25.89 -7.81 -18.20
N PRO A 90 -25.99 -6.56 -18.67
CA PRO A 90 -24.84 -5.67 -18.74
C PRO A 90 -24.14 -5.45 -17.40
N ILE A 91 -24.90 -5.36 -16.29
CA ILE A 91 -24.33 -5.20 -14.94
C ILE A 91 -23.55 -6.45 -14.54
N GLN A 92 -24.14 -7.63 -14.73
CA GLN A 92 -23.48 -8.91 -14.46
C GLN A 92 -22.20 -9.08 -15.28
N GLN A 93 -22.22 -8.64 -16.54
CA GLN A 93 -21.04 -8.66 -17.40
C GLN A 93 -19.92 -7.75 -16.87
N MET A 94 -20.24 -6.54 -16.38
CA MET A 94 -19.23 -5.66 -15.76
C MET A 94 -18.65 -6.29 -14.48
N THR A 95 -19.48 -6.94 -13.66
CA THR A 95 -18.99 -7.72 -12.51
C THR A 95 -18.06 -8.85 -12.94
N ASP A 96 -18.41 -9.61 -13.97
CA ASP A 96 -17.58 -10.71 -14.46
C ASP A 96 -16.23 -10.22 -15.02
N GLU A 97 -16.26 -9.10 -15.76
CA GLU A 97 -15.05 -8.45 -16.31
C GLU A 97 -14.14 -7.93 -15.19
N SER A 98 -14.69 -7.25 -14.19
CA SER A 98 -13.92 -6.80 -13.02
C SER A 98 -13.39 -7.96 -12.16
N ALA A 99 -14.16 -9.05 -12.04
CA ALA A 99 -13.72 -10.27 -11.36
C ALA A 99 -12.57 -10.95 -12.10
N GLN A 100 -12.56 -10.91 -13.44
CA GLN A 100 -11.45 -11.42 -14.24
C GLN A 100 -10.20 -10.53 -14.08
N ALA A 101 -10.36 -9.21 -14.12
CA ALA A 101 -9.26 -8.26 -13.92
C ALA A 101 -8.63 -8.43 -12.53
N TRP A 102 -9.46 -8.51 -11.49
CA TRP A 102 -9.01 -8.76 -10.12
C TRP A 102 -8.23 -10.08 -10.01
N ARG A 103 -8.74 -11.19 -10.58
CA ARG A 103 -8.02 -12.48 -10.56
C ARG A 103 -6.64 -12.40 -11.22
N ALA A 104 -6.53 -11.70 -12.35
CA ALA A 104 -5.24 -11.52 -13.02
C ALA A 104 -4.25 -10.79 -12.11
N ARG A 105 -4.73 -9.79 -11.37
CA ARG A 105 -3.91 -8.98 -10.46
C ARG A 105 -3.55 -9.70 -9.16
N ALA A 106 -4.51 -10.44 -8.59
CA ALA A 106 -4.32 -11.20 -7.35
C ALA A 106 -3.22 -12.26 -7.47
N GLN A 107 -3.00 -12.83 -8.66
CA GLN A 107 -1.91 -13.79 -8.93
C GLN A 107 -0.51 -13.20 -8.80
N GLU A 108 -0.38 -11.88 -8.85
CA GLU A 108 0.90 -11.17 -8.72
C GLU A 108 1.22 -10.80 -7.26
N ILE A 109 0.26 -10.96 -6.35
CA ILE A 109 0.43 -10.68 -4.92
C ILE A 109 1.21 -11.84 -4.29
N ASP A 110 2.33 -11.54 -3.62
CA ASP A 110 3.13 -12.54 -2.90
C ASP A 110 2.53 -12.84 -1.52
N GLY A 111 2.08 -14.07 -1.33
CA GLY A 111 1.33 -14.58 -0.16
C GLY A 111 2.09 -14.77 1.16
N GLY A 112 3.30 -14.24 1.32
CA GLY A 112 4.14 -14.66 2.45
C GLY A 112 3.73 -14.21 3.87
N ASP A 113 2.52 -13.68 4.07
CA ASP A 113 1.89 -13.50 5.39
C ASP A 113 0.62 -14.36 5.47
N LYS A 114 0.47 -15.13 6.55
CA LYS A 114 -0.65 -16.07 6.73
C LYS A 114 -2.00 -15.37 6.83
N GLU A 115 -2.03 -14.15 7.38
CA GLU A 115 -3.28 -13.40 7.52
C GLU A 115 -3.75 -12.87 6.17
N LEU A 116 -2.86 -12.22 5.42
CA LEU A 116 -3.10 -11.79 4.04
C LEU A 116 -3.45 -12.98 3.13
N ASP A 117 -2.74 -14.10 3.22
CA ASP A 117 -3.05 -15.33 2.47
C ASP A 117 -4.46 -15.85 2.75
N ALA A 118 -4.87 -15.82 4.01
CA ALA A 118 -6.22 -16.25 4.39
C ALA A 118 -7.28 -15.31 3.83
N THR A 119 -7.04 -14.00 3.85
CA THR A 119 -7.93 -12.99 3.27
C THR A 119 -8.03 -13.13 1.74
N LEU A 120 -6.89 -13.23 1.04
CA LEU A 120 -6.85 -13.44 -0.41
C LEU A 120 -7.52 -14.76 -0.82
N THR A 121 -7.36 -15.82 -0.03
CA THR A 121 -8.03 -17.10 -0.27
C THR A 121 -9.54 -16.98 -0.13
N ARG A 122 -10.04 -16.36 0.95
CA ARG A 122 -11.50 -16.15 1.13
C ARG A 122 -12.10 -15.33 -0.02
N ILE A 123 -11.42 -14.28 -0.44
CA ILE A 123 -11.86 -13.45 -1.56
C ILE A 123 -11.85 -14.24 -2.85
N ALA A 124 -10.79 -14.99 -3.15
CA ALA A 124 -10.72 -15.84 -4.34
C ALA A 124 -11.87 -16.86 -4.37
N GLU A 125 -12.15 -17.53 -3.25
CA GLU A 125 -13.28 -18.46 -3.11
C GLU A 125 -14.62 -17.77 -3.35
N GLY A 126 -14.84 -16.58 -2.78
CA GLY A 126 -16.06 -15.81 -2.98
C GLY A 126 -16.23 -15.31 -4.41
N VAL A 127 -15.14 -14.88 -5.06
CA VAL A 127 -15.11 -14.44 -6.45
C VAL A 127 -15.37 -15.60 -7.42
N ASP A 128 -14.90 -16.81 -7.11
CA ASP A 128 -15.24 -18.02 -7.85
C ASP A 128 -16.69 -18.48 -7.59
N GLY A 129 -17.28 -18.07 -6.48
CA GLY A 129 -18.66 -18.33 -6.09
C GLY A 129 -19.71 -17.33 -6.59
N ILE A 130 -19.38 -16.36 -7.44
CA ILE A 130 -20.33 -15.31 -7.89
C ILE A 130 -21.60 -15.89 -8.54
N ASP A 131 -21.47 -16.94 -9.36
CA ASP A 131 -22.65 -17.59 -9.97
C ASP A 131 -23.56 -18.27 -8.94
N GLU A 132 -22.98 -18.75 -7.84
CA GLU A 132 -23.75 -19.28 -6.72
C GLU A 132 -24.44 -18.14 -5.95
N LEU A 133 -23.79 -16.99 -5.76
CA LEU A 133 -24.45 -15.80 -5.21
C LEU A 133 -25.65 -15.35 -6.06
N ARG A 134 -25.51 -15.37 -7.39
CA ARG A 134 -26.62 -15.07 -8.34
C ARG A 134 -27.78 -16.04 -8.18
N THR A 135 -27.47 -17.33 -8.02
CA THR A 135 -28.47 -18.38 -7.80
C THR A 135 -29.15 -18.20 -6.45
N GLN A 136 -28.38 -17.98 -5.39
CA GLN A 136 -28.90 -17.70 -4.06
C GLN A 136 -29.79 -16.46 -4.03
N MET A 137 -29.44 -15.38 -4.75
CA MET A 137 -30.27 -14.18 -4.85
C MET A 137 -31.65 -14.45 -5.48
N GLN A 138 -31.75 -15.45 -6.37
CA GLN A 138 -33.02 -15.88 -6.96
C GLN A 138 -33.83 -16.76 -6.02
N ASP A 139 -33.17 -17.70 -5.33
CA ASP A 139 -33.81 -18.69 -4.45
C ASP A 139 -34.17 -18.12 -3.06
N ASP A 140 -33.24 -17.38 -2.46
CA ASP A 140 -33.34 -16.71 -1.16
C ASP A 140 -32.62 -15.35 -1.22
N ARG A 141 -33.39 -14.33 -1.62
CA ARG A 141 -32.90 -12.94 -1.76
C ARG A 141 -32.16 -12.44 -0.52
N ALA A 142 -32.61 -12.80 0.68
CA ALA A 142 -31.99 -12.33 1.91
C ALA A 142 -30.58 -12.92 2.06
N LYS A 143 -30.46 -14.24 1.90
CA LYS A 143 -29.17 -14.93 1.94
C LYS A 143 -28.23 -14.50 0.82
N GLY A 144 -28.75 -14.31 -0.40
CA GLY A 144 -27.96 -13.78 -1.52
C GLY A 144 -27.41 -12.38 -1.22
N THR A 145 -28.24 -11.48 -0.69
CA THR A 145 -27.84 -10.12 -0.30
C THR A 145 -26.73 -10.14 0.77
N GLU A 146 -26.85 -11.02 1.75
CA GLU A 146 -25.82 -11.24 2.78
C GLU A 146 -24.50 -11.71 2.15
N GLY A 147 -24.54 -12.69 1.24
CA GLY A 147 -23.35 -13.20 0.56
C GLY A 147 -22.62 -12.16 -0.30
N TYR A 148 -23.36 -11.37 -1.10
CA TYR A 148 -22.76 -10.25 -1.85
C TYR A 148 -22.11 -9.22 -0.92
N THR A 149 -22.76 -8.91 0.20
CA THR A 149 -22.26 -7.93 1.17
C THR A 149 -21.00 -8.44 1.87
N ALA A 150 -20.97 -9.71 2.27
CA ALA A 150 -19.79 -10.34 2.86
C ALA A 150 -18.57 -10.28 1.91
N LEU A 151 -18.74 -10.68 0.65
CA LEU A 151 -17.67 -10.63 -0.35
C LEU A 151 -17.19 -9.19 -0.62
N THR A 152 -18.12 -8.24 -0.70
CA THR A 152 -17.80 -6.82 -0.87
C THR A 152 -16.96 -6.29 0.30
N ASN A 153 -17.32 -6.65 1.53
CA ASN A 153 -16.59 -6.24 2.73
C ASN A 153 -15.21 -6.87 2.81
N ASP A 154 -15.07 -8.15 2.45
CA ASP A 154 -13.76 -8.82 2.37
C ASP A 154 -12.84 -8.10 1.37
N LEU A 155 -13.36 -7.72 0.19
CA LEU A 155 -12.60 -6.95 -0.81
C LEU A 155 -12.14 -5.59 -0.27
N PHE A 156 -13.04 -4.81 0.36
CA PHE A 156 -12.67 -3.52 0.93
C PHE A 156 -11.64 -3.62 2.06
N SER A 157 -11.66 -4.72 2.82
CA SER A 157 -10.75 -4.94 3.95
C SER A 157 -9.28 -5.09 3.56
N ILE A 158 -8.97 -5.47 2.30
CA ILE A 158 -7.59 -5.60 1.80
C ILE A 158 -6.77 -4.33 2.03
N ALA A 159 -7.38 -3.15 1.97
CA ALA A 159 -6.65 -1.89 2.18
C ALA A 159 -6.04 -1.77 3.57
N GLY A 160 -6.66 -2.40 4.58
CA GLY A 160 -6.14 -2.47 5.94
C GLY A 160 -4.87 -3.31 6.08
N ASP A 161 -4.59 -4.18 5.11
CA ASP A 161 -3.39 -5.04 5.09
C ASP A 161 -2.16 -4.30 4.50
N LEU A 162 -2.32 -3.08 3.97
CA LEU A 162 -1.19 -2.27 3.57
C LEU A 162 -0.42 -1.75 4.80
N PRO A 163 0.89 -1.98 4.90
CA PRO A 163 1.67 -1.49 6.02
C PRO A 163 1.68 0.04 6.04
N ASN A 164 1.30 0.61 7.18
CA ASN A 164 1.38 2.05 7.38
C ASN A 164 2.86 2.48 7.39
N THR A 165 3.26 3.31 6.42
CA THR A 165 4.64 3.77 6.25
C THR A 165 5.03 4.90 7.22
N GLY A 166 4.11 5.32 8.10
CA GLY A 166 4.37 6.23 9.22
C GLY A 166 4.02 7.68 8.90
N ASP A 167 4.79 8.33 8.04
CA ASP A 167 4.66 9.77 7.75
C ASP A 167 4.53 10.03 6.24
N GLY A 168 3.64 10.95 5.84
CA GLY A 168 3.53 11.44 4.47
C GLY A 168 2.12 11.30 3.86
N GLN A 169 1.98 11.75 2.61
CA GLN A 169 0.69 11.71 1.90
C GLN A 169 0.24 10.27 1.63
N VAL A 170 1.14 9.35 1.23
CA VAL A 170 0.82 7.91 1.05
C VAL A 170 0.17 7.32 2.30
N ALA A 171 0.80 7.48 3.46
CA ALA A 171 0.31 6.93 4.73
C ALA A 171 -1.09 7.47 5.06
N SER A 172 -1.27 8.79 4.89
CA SER A 172 -2.56 9.47 5.05
C SER A 172 -3.61 8.96 4.06
N SER A 173 -3.26 8.71 2.80
CA SER A 173 -4.16 8.18 1.78
C SER A 173 -4.54 6.72 2.04
N ILE A 174 -3.61 5.88 2.54
CA ILE A 174 -3.90 4.50 2.95
C ILE A 174 -4.85 4.49 4.13
N GLU A 175 -4.57 5.29 5.16
CA GLU A 175 -5.45 5.43 6.33
C GLU A 175 -6.84 5.92 5.92
N ALA A 176 -6.92 6.93 5.05
CA ALA A 176 -8.16 7.44 4.50
C ALA A 176 -8.98 6.35 3.81
N ILE A 177 -8.38 5.62 2.87
CA ILE A 177 -9.05 4.52 2.16
C ILE A 177 -9.48 3.41 3.13
N GLY A 178 -8.76 3.21 4.24
CA GLY A 178 -9.12 2.26 5.29
C GLY A 178 -10.48 2.53 5.95
N HIS A 179 -11.06 3.73 5.83
CA HIS A 179 -12.40 4.07 6.35
C HIS A 179 -13.55 3.77 5.39
N MET A 180 -13.23 3.38 4.16
CA MET A 180 -14.21 3.16 3.10
C MET A 180 -15.04 1.88 3.24
N PRO A 181 -14.55 0.77 3.84
CA PRO A 181 -15.43 -0.36 4.18
C PRO A 181 -16.63 0.09 5.03
N GLU A 182 -16.38 0.86 6.10
CA GLU A 182 -17.45 1.35 6.97
C GLU A 182 -18.37 2.35 6.27
N ALA A 183 -17.82 3.22 5.40
CA ALA A 183 -18.65 4.11 4.59
C ALA A 183 -19.58 3.33 3.67
N TRP A 184 -19.09 2.25 3.05
CA TRP A 184 -19.86 1.44 2.12
C TRP A 184 -20.93 0.60 2.81
N GLU A 185 -20.61 0.06 4.00
CA GLU A 185 -21.59 -0.62 4.83
C GLU A 185 -22.71 0.32 5.25
N ALA A 186 -22.35 1.52 5.75
CA ALA A 186 -23.30 2.56 6.12
C ALA A 186 -24.20 2.94 4.93
N LEU A 187 -23.61 3.16 3.74
CA LEU A 187 -24.36 3.42 2.51
C LEU A 187 -25.34 2.29 2.17
N GLY A 188 -24.90 1.03 2.28
CA GLY A 188 -25.75 -0.13 2.07
C GLY A 188 -26.95 -0.16 3.02
N GLN A 189 -26.72 0.13 4.31
CA GLN A 189 -27.77 0.18 5.33
C GLN A 189 -28.76 1.32 5.08
N GLU A 190 -28.27 2.54 4.81
CA GLU A 190 -29.13 3.69 4.48
C GLU A 190 -30.02 3.38 3.27
N ARG A 191 -29.42 2.86 2.19
CA ARG A 191 -30.13 2.47 0.96
C ARG A 191 -31.20 1.44 1.23
N ALA A 192 -30.88 0.37 1.96
CA ALA A 192 -31.83 -0.68 2.27
C ALA A 192 -33.04 -0.15 3.05
N ILE A 193 -32.81 0.68 4.08
CA ILE A 193 -33.88 1.26 4.90
C ILE A 193 -34.73 2.22 4.08
N MET A 194 -34.12 3.17 3.36
CA MET A 194 -34.85 4.16 2.58
C MET A 194 -35.65 3.54 1.43
N MET A 195 -35.09 2.56 0.71
CA MET A 195 -35.84 1.85 -0.33
C MET A 195 -37.06 1.12 0.25
N ALA A 196 -36.92 0.50 1.43
CA ALA A 196 -38.04 -0.15 2.10
C ALA A 196 -39.11 0.86 2.56
N VAL A 197 -38.70 2.01 3.09
CA VAL A 197 -39.61 3.08 3.54
C VAL A 197 -40.36 3.70 2.35
N LEU A 198 -39.65 4.04 1.27
CA LEU A 198 -40.23 4.65 0.07
C LEU A 198 -41.06 3.66 -0.76
N GLY A 199 -40.77 2.36 -0.69
CA GLY A 199 -41.55 1.31 -1.34
C GLY A 199 -42.88 0.98 -0.64
N ARG A 200 -43.08 1.41 0.62
CA ARG A 200 -44.33 1.16 1.36
C ARG A 200 -45.40 2.16 0.94
N SER A 201 -46.60 1.66 0.65
CA SER A 201 -47.80 2.51 0.59
C SER A 201 -48.15 2.98 2.00
N GLN A 202 -48.13 4.29 2.26
CA GLN A 202 -48.43 4.83 3.58
C GLN A 202 -49.93 4.71 3.91
N PRO A 203 -50.33 3.92 4.92
CA PRO A 203 -51.71 3.90 5.37
C PRO A 203 -52.04 5.23 6.09
N PRO A 204 -53.27 5.75 5.97
CA PRO A 204 -53.67 6.97 6.69
C PRO A 204 -53.42 6.84 8.20
N GLY A 205 -52.71 7.80 8.78
CA GLY A 205 -52.49 7.89 10.23
C GLY A 205 -51.39 6.99 10.81
N LYS A 206 -50.57 6.32 9.98
CA LYS A 206 -49.37 5.61 10.44
C LYS A 206 -48.08 6.31 9.98
N LYS A 207 -47.06 6.28 10.84
CA LYS A 207 -45.68 6.66 10.45
C LYS A 207 -45.22 5.70 9.34
N GLN A 208 -44.59 6.23 8.31
CA GLN A 208 -44.05 5.44 7.18
C GLN A 208 -42.81 4.64 7.61
N ILE A 209 -42.09 5.15 8.61
CA ILE A 209 -40.88 4.58 9.21
C ILE A 209 -41.11 4.34 10.72
N SER A 210 -40.66 3.20 11.22
CA SER A 210 -40.71 2.86 12.65
C SER A 210 -39.57 3.52 13.43
N ASP A 211 -39.71 3.64 14.75
CA ASP A 211 -38.66 4.26 15.58
C ASP A 211 -37.35 3.45 15.53
N ASN A 212 -37.41 2.12 15.40
CA ASN A 212 -36.23 1.27 15.19
C ASN A 212 -35.54 1.54 13.86
N GLU A 213 -36.31 1.75 12.78
CA GLU A 213 -35.76 2.09 11.47
C GLU A 213 -35.16 3.49 11.45
N ILE A 214 -35.75 4.47 12.17
CA ILE A 214 -35.16 5.80 12.35
C ILE A 214 -33.81 5.67 13.07
N MET A 215 -33.75 4.87 14.13
CA MET A 215 -32.51 4.66 14.90
C MET A 215 -31.41 4.04 14.02
N ALA A 216 -31.73 2.97 13.28
CA ALA A 216 -30.79 2.33 12.37
C ALA A 216 -30.35 3.27 11.23
N LEU A 217 -31.28 4.05 10.67
CA LEU A 217 -30.96 5.03 9.64
C LEU A 217 -30.05 6.15 10.17
N THR A 218 -30.28 6.59 11.41
CA THR A 218 -29.43 7.60 12.08
C THR A 218 -28.03 7.06 12.35
N GLU A 219 -27.91 5.79 12.74
CA GLU A 219 -26.61 5.14 12.95
C GLU A 219 -25.83 4.99 11.65
N ALA A 220 -26.50 4.54 10.58
CA ALA A 220 -25.92 4.45 9.25
C ALA A 220 -25.45 5.83 8.74
N GLU A 221 -26.28 6.87 8.86
CA GLU A 221 -25.92 8.24 8.46
C GLU A 221 -24.72 8.78 9.25
N ALA A 222 -24.69 8.54 10.56
CA ALA A 222 -23.55 8.93 11.39
C ALA A 222 -22.27 8.16 11.03
N GLY A 223 -22.39 6.88 10.67
CA GLY A 223 -21.30 6.06 10.15
C GLY A 223 -20.73 6.61 8.85
N LEU A 224 -21.61 6.85 7.88
CA LEU A 224 -21.26 7.44 6.58
C LEU A 224 -20.55 8.78 6.74
N ARG A 225 -21.16 9.71 7.51
CA ARG A 225 -20.58 11.04 7.77
C ARG A 225 -19.18 10.92 8.36
N ARG A 226 -19.00 10.07 9.37
CA ARG A 226 -17.71 9.91 10.05
C ARG A 226 -16.64 9.37 9.10
N SER A 227 -16.96 8.30 8.37
CA SER A 227 -16.01 7.66 7.46
C SER A 227 -15.65 8.54 6.28
N LEU A 228 -16.61 9.25 5.68
CA LEU A 228 -16.32 10.20 4.60
C LEU A 228 -15.57 11.43 5.08
N ALA A 229 -15.83 11.93 6.29
CA ALA A 229 -15.04 13.01 6.87
C ALA A 229 -13.58 12.58 7.08
N ALA A 230 -13.35 11.38 7.63
CA ALA A 230 -12.01 10.84 7.82
C ALA A 230 -11.29 10.59 6.48
N PHE A 231 -12.00 10.04 5.49
CA PHE A 231 -11.49 9.90 4.13
C PHE A 231 -11.10 11.27 3.54
N TYR A 232 -11.98 12.28 3.66
CA TYR A 232 -11.71 13.63 3.16
C TYR A 232 -10.50 14.29 3.83
N GLU A 233 -10.34 14.14 5.15
CA GLU A 233 -9.22 14.70 5.90
C GLU A 233 -7.88 14.11 5.46
N GLY A 234 -7.82 12.79 5.22
CA GLY A 234 -6.59 12.11 4.81
C GLY A 234 -6.32 12.13 3.30
N SER A 235 -7.28 12.58 2.49
CA SER A 235 -7.20 12.61 1.03
C SER A 235 -6.29 13.70 0.46
N SER A 236 -5.74 13.42 -0.73
CA SER A 236 -5.00 14.39 -1.54
C SER A 236 -5.90 15.57 -1.97
N ALA A 237 -5.30 16.68 -2.43
CA ALA A 237 -6.08 17.84 -2.87
C ALA A 237 -6.95 17.55 -4.10
N ASP A 238 -6.50 16.63 -4.97
CA ASP A 238 -7.25 16.22 -6.15
C ASP A 238 -8.43 15.33 -5.77
N GLN A 239 -8.22 14.37 -4.87
CA GLN A 239 -9.26 13.51 -4.31
C GLN A 239 -10.33 14.32 -3.57
N ARG A 240 -9.93 15.29 -2.72
CA ARG A 240 -10.87 16.20 -2.06
C ARG A 240 -11.70 17.00 -3.06
N ARG A 241 -11.09 17.52 -4.13
CA ARG A 241 -11.82 18.22 -5.19
C ARG A 241 -12.81 17.32 -5.92
N ALA A 242 -12.45 16.06 -6.17
CA ALA A 242 -13.35 15.10 -6.78
C ALA A 242 -14.53 14.79 -5.85
N LEU A 243 -14.27 14.59 -4.55
CA LEU A 243 -15.30 14.36 -3.55
C LEU A 243 -16.20 15.58 -3.35
N ASP A 244 -15.64 16.79 -3.35
CA ASP A 244 -16.41 18.04 -3.30
C ASP A 244 -17.29 18.20 -4.54
N GLY A 245 -16.81 17.80 -5.72
CA GLY A 245 -17.62 17.76 -6.95
C GLY A 245 -18.80 16.80 -6.85
N LEU A 246 -18.58 15.63 -6.25
CA LEU A 246 -19.62 14.61 -6.04
C LEU A 246 -20.66 15.03 -4.98
N THR A 247 -20.18 15.62 -3.90
CA THR A 247 -20.99 15.94 -2.71
C THR A 247 -21.49 17.37 -2.68
N ASN A 248 -21.16 18.19 -3.69
CA ASN A 248 -21.36 19.63 -3.70
C ASN A 248 -20.71 20.32 -2.47
N GLY A 249 -19.51 19.87 -2.10
CA GLY A 249 -18.70 20.41 -1.00
C GLY A 249 -19.16 20.03 0.40
N THR A 250 -20.05 19.04 0.55
CA THR A 250 -20.62 18.65 1.84
C THR A 250 -20.14 17.28 2.31
N ALA A 251 -18.99 16.80 1.82
CA ALA A 251 -18.45 15.48 2.13
C ALA A 251 -18.30 15.25 3.64
N SER A 252 -17.78 16.24 4.36
CA SER A 252 -17.60 16.23 5.82
C SER A 252 -18.90 16.50 6.61
N GLU A 253 -19.99 16.87 5.95
CA GLU A 253 -21.27 17.23 6.57
C GLU A 253 -22.32 16.11 6.46
N GLY A 254 -21.95 14.94 5.93
CA GLY A 254 -22.88 13.82 5.70
C GLY A 254 -23.54 13.87 4.32
N VAL A 255 -22.84 14.44 3.33
CA VAL A 255 -23.24 14.37 1.92
C VAL A 255 -24.60 15.06 1.65
N THR A 256 -24.96 16.06 2.45
CA THR A 256 -26.25 16.77 2.36
C THR A 256 -26.49 17.49 1.03
N GLY A 257 -25.45 17.73 0.24
CA GLY A 257 -25.55 18.25 -1.12
C GLY A 257 -26.05 17.23 -2.15
N VAL A 258 -26.13 15.94 -1.80
CA VAL A 258 -26.67 14.88 -2.65
C VAL A 258 -28.14 14.63 -2.30
N PRO A 259 -29.07 14.65 -3.29
CA PRO A 259 -30.51 14.54 -3.01
C PRO A 259 -30.91 13.30 -2.19
N ALA A 260 -30.32 12.13 -2.46
CA ALA A 260 -30.61 10.91 -1.69
C ALA A 260 -30.28 11.06 -0.19
N HIS A 261 -29.12 11.64 0.15
CA HIS A 261 -28.69 11.83 1.54
C HIS A 261 -29.39 13.02 2.21
N GLN A 262 -29.81 14.02 1.43
CA GLN A 262 -30.74 15.03 1.93
C GLN A 262 -32.07 14.38 2.35
N ALA A 263 -32.61 13.46 1.57
CA ALA A 263 -33.83 12.71 1.88
C ALA A 263 -33.71 11.92 3.19
N VAL A 264 -32.57 11.26 3.39
CA VAL A 264 -32.23 10.54 4.63
C VAL A 264 -32.32 11.48 5.83
N ASN A 265 -31.66 12.65 5.74
CA ASN A 265 -31.68 13.65 6.81
C ASN A 265 -33.08 14.21 7.09
N GLU A 266 -33.91 14.44 6.05
CA GLU A 266 -35.31 14.87 6.21
C GLU A 266 -36.15 13.83 6.97
N VAL A 267 -35.96 12.54 6.66
CA VAL A 267 -36.66 11.43 7.34
C VAL A 267 -36.19 11.29 8.80
N ILE A 268 -34.87 11.38 9.04
CA ILE A 268 -34.30 11.34 10.41
C ILE A 268 -34.86 12.50 11.25
N ALA A 269 -34.99 13.69 10.68
CA ALA A 269 -35.55 14.86 11.35
C ALA A 269 -37.06 14.74 11.69
N GLY A 270 -37.70 13.62 11.33
CA GLY A 270 -39.13 13.39 11.53
C GLY A 270 -40.02 14.05 10.47
N GLY A 271 -39.41 14.59 9.41
CA GLY A 271 -40.09 15.03 8.21
C GLY A 271 -40.48 13.85 7.30
N GLY A 272 -41.12 14.18 6.19
CA GLY A 272 -41.23 13.28 5.03
C GLY A 272 -40.37 13.83 3.90
N THR A 273 -39.92 12.95 3.01
CA THR A 273 -39.17 13.37 1.82
C THR A 273 -40.08 13.49 0.59
N ALA A 274 -39.76 14.43 -0.29
CA ALA A 274 -40.44 14.61 -1.58
C ALA A 274 -39.92 13.64 -2.65
N LEU A 275 -38.80 12.95 -2.40
CA LEU A 275 -38.21 11.99 -3.33
C LEU A 275 -39.08 10.73 -3.46
N THR A 276 -39.33 10.34 -4.71
CA THR A 276 -39.91 9.03 -5.01
C THR A 276 -38.84 7.95 -4.84
N LEU A 277 -39.28 6.68 -4.72
CA LEU A 277 -38.35 5.54 -4.72
C LEU A 277 -37.41 5.55 -5.94
N GLU A 278 -37.95 5.84 -7.12
CA GLU A 278 -37.16 5.89 -8.37
C GLU A 278 -36.10 6.98 -8.34
N SER A 279 -36.47 8.21 -7.93
CA SER A 279 -35.52 9.33 -7.84
C SER A 279 -34.49 9.13 -6.74
N TYR A 280 -34.87 8.50 -5.61
CA TYR A 280 -33.93 8.12 -4.56
C TYR A 280 -32.90 7.11 -5.08
N VAL A 281 -33.35 6.03 -5.73
CA VAL A 281 -32.47 4.99 -6.27
C VAL A 281 -31.52 5.58 -7.33
N ALA A 282 -32.02 6.44 -8.21
CA ALA A 282 -31.19 7.11 -9.21
C ALA A 282 -30.09 7.98 -8.56
N SER A 283 -30.47 8.91 -7.68
CA SER A 283 -29.51 9.78 -6.99
C SER A 283 -28.50 9.01 -6.15
N SER A 284 -28.95 7.94 -5.48
CA SER A 284 -28.09 7.08 -4.67
C SER A 284 -27.11 6.28 -5.53
N ASN A 285 -27.53 5.81 -6.71
CA ASN A 285 -26.64 5.12 -7.64
C ASN A 285 -25.59 6.05 -8.25
N ASP A 286 -25.98 7.28 -8.59
CA ASP A 286 -25.06 8.29 -9.11
C ASP A 286 -23.98 8.63 -8.06
N PHE A 287 -24.39 8.78 -6.80
CA PHE A 287 -23.45 8.99 -5.70
C PHE A 287 -22.49 7.81 -5.52
N VAL A 288 -23.01 6.58 -5.44
CA VAL A 288 -22.20 5.36 -5.27
C VAL A 288 -21.21 5.19 -6.42
N ARG A 289 -21.60 5.49 -7.67
CA ARG A 289 -20.70 5.43 -8.83
C ARG A 289 -19.62 6.50 -8.78
N GLY A 290 -19.98 7.74 -8.46
CA GLY A 290 -18.99 8.80 -8.31
C GLY A 290 -18.01 8.49 -7.17
N LEU A 291 -18.48 7.89 -6.07
CA LEU A 291 -17.62 7.49 -4.96
C LEU A 291 -16.67 6.37 -5.36
N GLN A 292 -17.12 5.37 -6.13
CA GLN A 292 -16.26 4.36 -6.73
C GLN A 292 -15.14 4.99 -7.58
N GLU A 293 -15.48 5.95 -8.45
CA GLU A 293 -14.47 6.64 -9.29
C GLU A 293 -13.40 7.33 -8.43
N VAL A 294 -13.81 7.99 -7.34
CA VAL A 294 -12.89 8.61 -6.37
C VAL A 294 -12.01 7.56 -5.69
N LEU A 295 -12.56 6.41 -5.31
CA LEU A 295 -11.81 5.33 -4.65
C LEU A 295 -10.80 4.67 -5.55
N VAL A 296 -11.19 4.35 -6.79
CA VAL A 296 -10.30 3.77 -7.79
C VAL A 296 -9.15 4.73 -8.11
N ALA A 297 -9.45 6.03 -8.29
CA ALA A 297 -8.41 7.04 -8.49
C ALA A 297 -7.47 7.15 -7.27
N SER A 298 -8.01 7.06 -6.06
CA SER A 298 -7.21 7.11 -4.83
C SER A 298 -6.29 5.89 -4.69
N ALA A 299 -6.81 4.70 -5.01
CA ALA A 299 -6.01 3.48 -5.05
C ALA A 299 -4.90 3.53 -6.11
N GLN A 300 -5.18 4.12 -7.28
CA GLN A 300 -4.18 4.34 -8.33
C GLN A 300 -3.07 5.27 -7.86
N GLU A 301 -3.41 6.38 -7.20
CA GLU A 301 -2.42 7.32 -6.63
C GLU A 301 -1.50 6.62 -5.62
N ILE A 302 -2.07 5.81 -4.72
CA ILE A 302 -1.29 5.01 -3.75
C ILE A 302 -0.37 4.01 -4.48
N ALA A 303 -0.87 3.30 -5.47
CA ALA A 303 -0.08 2.32 -6.23
C ALA A 303 1.08 2.99 -6.99
N GLU A 304 0.82 4.14 -7.62
CA GLU A 304 1.84 4.92 -8.34
C GLU A 304 2.92 5.45 -7.38
N GLU A 305 2.52 5.99 -6.23
CA GLU A 305 3.46 6.54 -5.24
C GLU A 305 4.30 5.42 -4.60
N MET A 306 3.70 4.28 -4.25
CA MET A 306 4.44 3.12 -3.75
C MET A 306 5.43 2.55 -4.76
N ARG A 307 5.07 2.53 -6.06
CA ARG A 307 5.98 2.12 -7.13
C ARG A 307 7.15 3.10 -7.26
N ALA A 308 6.88 4.40 -7.20
CA ALA A 308 7.92 5.43 -7.25
C ALA A 308 8.89 5.33 -6.06
N ASP A 309 8.38 5.11 -4.85
CA ASP A 309 9.20 4.92 -3.65
C ASP A 309 10.07 3.66 -3.72
N SER A 310 9.53 2.56 -4.24
CA SER A 310 10.30 1.32 -4.48
C SER A 310 11.43 1.52 -5.51
N ASP A 311 11.15 2.24 -6.60
CA ASP A 311 12.13 2.56 -7.63
C ASP A 311 13.26 3.47 -7.10
N ASP A 312 12.92 4.49 -6.30
CA ASP A 312 13.91 5.37 -5.69
C ASP A 312 14.78 4.64 -4.66
N ALA A 313 14.17 3.81 -3.81
CA ALA A 313 14.89 2.97 -2.86
C ALA A 313 15.87 2.02 -3.58
N THR A 314 15.44 1.41 -4.70
CA THR A 314 16.29 0.53 -5.52
C THR A 314 17.46 1.31 -6.14
N ARG A 315 17.22 2.51 -6.68
CA ARG A 315 18.27 3.36 -7.24
C ARG A 315 19.27 3.81 -6.17
N THR A 316 18.79 4.19 -4.99
CA THR A 316 19.62 4.59 -3.85
C THR A 316 20.47 3.42 -3.34
N ALA A 317 19.89 2.23 -3.24
CA ALA A 317 20.63 1.01 -2.88
C ALA A 317 21.71 0.68 -3.91
N LEU A 318 21.40 0.73 -5.21
CA LEU A 318 22.37 0.51 -6.29
C LEU A 318 23.49 1.56 -6.26
N ALA A 319 23.17 2.84 -6.05
CA ALA A 319 24.15 3.90 -5.91
C ALA A 319 25.08 3.65 -4.70
N ALA A 320 24.54 3.22 -3.57
CA ALA A 320 25.33 2.86 -2.39
C ALA A 320 26.25 1.66 -2.63
N VAL A 321 25.79 0.63 -3.36
CA VAL A 321 26.62 -0.51 -3.76
C VAL A 321 27.75 -0.08 -4.70
N VAL A 322 27.44 0.72 -5.73
CA VAL A 322 28.44 1.24 -6.68
C VAL A 322 29.48 2.10 -5.95
N LEU A 323 29.05 3.00 -5.07
CA LEU A 323 29.95 3.83 -4.26
C LEU A 323 30.86 2.95 -3.39
N THR A 324 30.30 1.92 -2.75
CA THR A 324 31.08 1.00 -1.91
C THR A 324 32.12 0.24 -2.74
N LEU A 325 31.75 -0.29 -3.90
CA LEU A 325 32.68 -0.96 -4.81
C LEU A 325 33.78 -0.02 -5.32
N ALA A 326 33.43 1.24 -5.61
CA ALA A 326 34.40 2.25 -6.02
C ALA A 326 35.42 2.56 -4.91
N VAL A 327 34.95 2.76 -3.68
CA VAL A 327 35.82 2.99 -2.49
C VAL A 327 36.74 1.80 -2.26
N VAL A 328 36.21 0.56 -2.30
CA VAL A 328 37.01 -0.67 -2.16
C VAL A 328 38.07 -0.76 -3.26
N SER A 329 37.69 -0.48 -4.51
CA SER A 329 38.63 -0.52 -5.65
C SER A 329 39.78 0.49 -5.49
N VAL A 330 39.48 1.72 -5.06
CA VAL A 330 40.50 2.74 -4.79
C VAL A 330 41.45 2.29 -3.67
N LEU A 331 40.92 1.72 -2.59
CA LEU A 331 41.74 1.21 -1.48
C LEU A 331 42.68 0.08 -1.91
N VAL A 332 42.20 -0.85 -2.76
CA VAL A 332 43.03 -1.92 -3.33
C VAL A 332 44.15 -1.34 -4.20
N VAL A 333 43.86 -0.35 -5.04
CA VAL A 333 44.88 0.32 -5.87
C VAL A 333 45.93 1.00 -5.00
N ILE A 334 45.53 1.74 -3.96
CA ILE A 334 46.47 2.37 -3.02
C ILE A 334 47.36 1.33 -2.36
N LEU A 335 46.80 0.20 -1.93
CA LEU A 335 47.55 -0.91 -1.33
C LEU A 335 48.60 -1.47 -2.30
N ILE A 336 48.22 -1.70 -3.57
CA ILE A 336 49.14 -2.18 -4.61
C ILE A 336 50.29 -1.17 -4.80
N VAL A 337 49.98 0.12 -4.94
CA VAL A 337 51.00 1.17 -5.12
C VAL A 337 51.97 1.21 -3.94
N LEU A 338 51.45 1.13 -2.71
CA LEU A 338 52.28 1.09 -1.51
C LEU A 338 53.20 -0.13 -1.50
N VAL A 339 52.70 -1.32 -1.84
CA VAL A 339 53.51 -2.54 -1.94
C VAL A 339 54.62 -2.38 -2.97
N VAL A 340 54.30 -1.86 -4.17
CA VAL A 340 55.29 -1.63 -5.24
C VAL A 340 56.37 -0.65 -4.79
N LEU A 341 55.99 0.49 -4.19
CA LEU A 341 56.93 1.47 -3.66
C LEU A 341 57.86 0.85 -2.60
N LEU A 342 57.31 -0.01 -1.74
CA LEU A 342 58.07 -0.73 -0.71
C LEU A 342 59.10 -1.68 -1.34
N VAL A 343 58.71 -2.46 -2.35
CA VAL A 343 59.61 -3.35 -3.09
C VAL A 343 60.74 -2.55 -3.76
N VAL A 344 60.42 -1.42 -4.38
CA VAL A 344 61.42 -0.54 -5.02
C VAL A 344 62.39 0.07 -3.99
N LEU A 345 61.91 0.49 -2.82
CA LEU A 345 62.74 1.02 -1.75
C LEU A 345 63.68 -0.04 -1.16
N VAL A 346 63.19 -1.27 -0.98
CA VAL A 346 63.99 -2.40 -0.49
C VAL A 346 65.03 -2.83 -1.52
N SER A 347 64.68 -2.88 -2.80
CA SER A 347 65.62 -3.22 -3.88
C SER A 347 66.72 -2.17 -4.04
N ARG A 348 66.38 -0.87 -3.96
CA ARG A 348 67.36 0.22 -3.94
C ARG A 348 68.32 0.12 -2.74
N ARG A 349 67.81 -0.17 -1.54
CA ARG A 349 68.67 -0.37 -0.34
C ARG A 349 69.61 -1.56 -0.47
N ARG A 350 69.20 -2.66 -1.11
CA ARG A 350 70.09 -3.80 -1.38
C ARG A 350 71.17 -3.45 -2.41
N SER A 351 70.84 -2.67 -3.45
CA SER A 351 71.80 -2.24 -4.47
C SER A 351 72.85 -1.27 -3.95
N THR A 352 72.51 -0.42 -2.97
CA THR A 352 73.50 0.46 -2.31
C THR A 352 74.46 -0.31 -1.39
N ASN A 353 74.02 -1.41 -0.77
CA ASN A 353 74.90 -2.24 0.08
C ASN A 353 75.87 -3.13 -0.71
N THR A 354 75.56 -3.48 -1.98
CA THR A 354 76.49 -4.26 -2.81
C THR A 354 77.56 -3.42 -3.49
N ARG A 355 77.37 -2.11 -3.62
CA ARG A 355 78.42 -1.18 -4.13
C ARG A 355 79.46 -0.77 -3.10
N GLY A 356 79.24 -1.02 -1.81
CA GLY A 356 80.21 -0.73 -0.74
C GLY A 356 81.26 -1.82 -0.46
N VAL A 357 81.26 -2.93 -1.22
CA VAL A 357 82.16 -4.09 -0.99
C VAL A 357 83.25 -4.21 -2.07
N ARG A 358 83.48 -3.16 -2.86
CA ARG A 358 84.69 -3.02 -3.70
C ARG A 358 85.33 -1.67 -3.41
N GLY A 359 86.07 -1.63 -2.31
CA GLY A 359 87.04 -0.61 -1.95
C GLY A 359 88.18 -1.30 -1.25
#